data_AF-T1GJ20-F1
#
_entry.id   AF-T1GJ20-F1
#
_cell.length_a   1.000
_cell.length_b   1.000
_cell.length_c   1.000
_cell.angle_alpha   90.00
_cell.angle_beta   90.00
_cell.angle_gamma   90.00
#
_symmetry.space_group_name_H-M   'P 1'
#
loop_
_entity.id
_entity.type
_entity.pdbx_description
1 polymer ?
#
loop_
_entity_poly.entity_id
_entity_poly.type
_entity_poly.pdbx_seq_one_letter_code
_entity_poly.pdbx_strand_id
1 'polypeptide(L)' 'MVVFATPGMLHAGLSLQIFKKWAPNENNMVIMPGYCVQGTVGHKILGGAKKVEFENKQQVEDGIN' A
#
# COMPACT_ATOMS: atom_id res chain seq x y z
N MET A 1 -0.82 3.87 -16.74
CA MET A 1 0.58 4.24 -16.39
C MET A 1 1.09 3.21 -15.40
N VAL A 2 2.34 2.78 -15.51
CA VAL A 2 2.95 1.82 -14.57
C VAL A 2 4.07 2.53 -13.83
N VAL A 3 4.13 2.38 -12.52
CA VAL A 3 5.17 3.00 -11.67
C VAL A 3 5.84 1.91 -10.83
N PHE A 4 7.17 1.90 -10.87
CA PHE A 4 8.00 1.13 -9.94
C PHE A 4 8.54 2.09 -8.89
N ALA A 5 8.29 1.81 -7.61
CA ALA A 5 8.72 2.66 -6.51
C ALA A 5 9.31 1.83 -5.38
N THR A 6 10.38 2.34 -4.77
CA THR A 6 11.01 1.75 -3.58
C THR A 6 10.48 2.41 -2.30
N PRO A 7 10.55 1.73 -1.15
CA PRO A 7 10.86 0.32 -0.89
C PRO A 7 9.67 -0.64 -1.13
N GLY A 8 9.96 -1.93 -1.38
CA GLY A 8 8.96 -2.92 -1.81
C GLY A 8 7.90 -3.35 -0.79
N MET A 9 8.08 -3.05 0.50
CA MET A 9 7.13 -3.45 1.57
C MET A 9 6.21 -2.32 2.05
N LEU A 10 6.22 -1.16 1.38
CA LEU A 10 5.36 0.00 1.68
C LEU A 10 5.49 0.53 3.12
N HIS A 11 6.63 0.30 3.79
CA HIS A 11 6.83 0.74 5.17
C HIS A 11 7.29 2.21 5.27
N ALA A 12 7.88 2.76 4.21
CA ALA A 12 8.40 4.13 4.17
C ALA A 12 8.58 4.59 2.71
N GLY A 13 9.14 5.78 2.50
CA GLY A 13 9.64 6.22 1.19
C GLY A 13 8.58 6.53 0.14
N LEU A 14 9.02 6.55 -1.13
CA LEU A 14 8.22 6.98 -2.27
C LEU A 14 7.05 6.01 -2.55
N SER A 15 7.30 4.70 -2.43
CA SER A 15 6.26 3.68 -2.64
C SER A 15 5.06 3.90 -1.71
N LEU A 16 5.31 4.21 -0.43
CA LEU A 16 4.26 4.53 0.53
C LEU A 16 3.53 5.83 0.21
N GLN A 17 4.25 6.87 -0.23
CA GLN A 17 3.63 8.15 -0.60
C GLN A 17 2.71 8.03 -1.82
N ILE A 18 3.10 7.24 -2.81
CA ILE A 18 2.28 6.96 -4.00
C ILE A 18 1.07 6.11 -3.59
N PHE A 19 1.30 5.03 -2.83
CA PHE A 19 0.24 4.16 -2.35
C PHE A 19 -0.87 4.95 -1.64
N LYS A 20 -0.51 5.84 -0.70
CA LYS A 20 -1.50 6.70 0.01
C LYS A 20 -2.36 7.55 -0.93
N LYS A 21 -1.81 8.00 -2.06
CA LYS A 21 -2.53 8.85 -3.02
C LYS A 21 -3.37 8.04 -4.00
N TRP A 22 -2.93 6.84 -4.35
CA TRP A 22 -3.52 6.04 -5.43
C TRP A 22 -4.47 4.97 -4.92
N ALA A 23 -4.23 4.39 -3.75
CA ALA A 23 -5.05 3.32 -3.17
C ALA A 23 -6.55 3.66 -2.97
N PRO A 24 -6.97 4.91 -2.68
CA PRO A 24 -8.40 5.23 -2.58
C PRO A 24 -9.20 5.08 -3.89
N ASN A 25 -8.53 5.02 -5.06
CA ASN A 25 -9.21 4.92 -6.34
C ASN A 25 -9.27 3.46 -6.79
N GLU A 26 -10.49 2.93 -6.94
CA GLU A 26 -10.78 1.55 -7.32
C GLU A 26 -10.27 1.14 -8.71
N ASN A 27 -9.96 2.10 -9.58
CA ASN A 27 -9.39 1.83 -10.90
C ASN A 27 -7.89 1.58 -10.86
N ASN A 28 -7.25 1.79 -9.71
CA ASN A 28 -5.82 1.56 -9.53
C ASN A 28 -5.56 0.13 -9.06
N MET A 29 -4.35 -0.34 -9.33
CA MET A 29 -3.87 -1.65 -8.90
C MET A 29 -2.51 -1.51 -8.24
N VAL A 30 -2.29 -2.28 -7.17
CA VAL A 30 -0.99 -2.43 -6.51
C VAL A 30 -0.54 -3.88 -6.67
N ILE A 31 0.72 -4.07 -7.06
CA ILE A 31 1.32 -5.39 -7.18
C ILE A 31 2.46 -5.46 -6.17
N MET A 32 2.38 -6.42 -5.25
CA MET A 32 3.41 -6.65 -4.25
C MET A 32 4.43 -7.67 -4.79
N PRO A 33 5.71 -7.30 -4.94
CA PRO A 33 6.69 -8.12 -5.66
C PRO A 33 7.18 -9.36 -4.90
N GLY A 34 6.78 -9.55 -3.63
CA GLY A 34 7.20 -10.69 -2.82
C GLY A 34 6.75 -10.61 -1.37
N TYR A 35 7.38 -11.44 -0.53
CA TYR A 35 7.11 -11.52 0.90
C TYR A 35 7.31 -10.17 1.61
N CYS A 36 6.39 -9.81 2.50
CA CYS A 36 6.49 -8.64 3.36
C CYS A 36 6.52 -9.07 4.82
N VAL A 37 7.47 -8.50 5.57
CA VAL A 37 7.66 -8.76 7.00
C VAL A 37 6.46 -8.26 7.81
N GLN A 38 6.08 -8.98 8.87
CA GLN A 38 5.02 -8.57 9.79
C GLN A 38 5.21 -7.13 10.29
N GLY A 39 4.09 -6.43 10.47
CA GLY A 39 4.07 -5.02 10.88
C GLY A 39 4.19 -4.02 9.73
N THR A 40 4.65 -4.44 8.54
CA THR A 40 4.66 -3.58 7.35
C THR A 40 3.25 -3.41 6.76
N VAL A 41 3.05 -2.30 6.04
CA VAL A 41 1.82 -2.05 5.28
C VAL A 41 1.63 -3.13 4.20
N GLY A 42 2.72 -3.50 3.52
CA GLY A 42 2.68 -4.56 2.52
C GLY A 42 2.18 -5.90 3.07
N HIS A 43 2.57 -6.26 4.30
CA HIS A 43 2.08 -7.47 4.96
C HIS A 43 0.57 -7.41 5.23
N LYS A 44 0.04 -6.26 5.64
CA LYS A 44 -1.40 -6.07 5.87
C LYS A 44 -2.20 -6.25 4.58
N ILE A 45 -1.73 -5.67 3.48
CA ILE A 45 -2.37 -5.76 2.15
C ILE A 45 -2.35 -7.21 1.64
N LEU A 46 -1.20 -7.88 1.71
CA LEU A 46 -1.09 -9.30 1.36
C LEU A 46 -1.98 -10.20 2.24
N GLY A 47 -2.27 -9.77 3.48
CA GLY A 47 -3.23 -10.42 4.38
C GLY A 47 -4.69 -10.10 4.08
N GLY A 48 -5.01 -9.35 3.02
CA GLY A 48 -6.38 -9.00 2.62
C GLY A 48 -6.98 -7.80 3.37
N ALA A 49 -6.16 -6.98 4.03
CA ALA A 49 -6.65 -5.79 4.71
C ALA A 49 -7.15 -4.74 3.71
N LYS A 50 -8.46 -4.46 3.74
CA LYS A 50 -9.11 -3.42 2.91
C LYS A 50 -9.03 -2.01 3.49
N LYS A 51 -8.58 -1.88 4.73
CA LYS A 51 -8.39 -0.59 5.41
C LYS A 51 -7.03 -0.59 6.06
N VAL A 52 -6.21 0.40 5.71
CA VAL A 52 -4.88 0.57 6.30
C VAL A 52 -4.83 1.89 7.03
N GLU A 53 -4.58 1.83 8.33
CA GLU A 53 -4.35 3.00 9.17
C GLU A 53 -2.86 3.37 9.17
N PHE A 54 -2.59 4.67 8.96
CA PHE A 54 -1.26 5.25 9.06
C PHE A 54 -1.14 6.10 10.32
N GLU A 55 0.08 6.19 10.89
CA GLU A 55 0.38 6.85 12.18
C GLU A 55 -0.12 8.31 12.28
N ASN A 56 -0.28 9.01 11.15
CA ASN A 56 -0.82 10.37 11.10
C ASN A 56 -2.37 10.45 11.13
N LYS A 57 -3.07 9.39 11.59
CA LYS A 57 -4.54 9.27 11.54
C LYS A 57 -5.15 9.38 10.12
N GLN A 58 -4.34 9.25 9.08
CA GLN A 58 -4.84 9.13 7.72
C GLN A 58 -5.30 7.69 7.53
N GLN A 59 -6.61 7.51 7.33
CA GLN A 59 -7.19 6.24 6.91
C GLN A 59 -7.25 6.22 5.38
N VAL A 60 -6.72 5.16 4.78
CA VAL A 60 -6.91 4.88 3.37
C VAL A 60 -7.70 3.59 3.28
N GLU A 61 -8.89 3.68 2.69
CA GLU A 61 -9.59 2.49 2.22
C GLU A 61 -8.90 2.03 0.94
N ASP A 62 -8.41 0.80 0.97
CA ASP A 62 -7.82 0.17 -0.20
C ASP A 62 -8.98 -0.22 -1.13
N GLY A 63 -9.21 0.62 -2.13
CA GLY A 63 -10.20 0.37 -3.19
C GLY A 63 -9.69 -0.60 -4.24
N ILE A 64 -8.44 -1.07 -4.10
CA ILE A 64 -7.76 -1.93 -5.05
C ILE A 64 -8.28 -3.36 -4.89
N ASN A 65 -8.92 -3.89 -5.94
CA ASN A 65 -9.24 -5.32 -6.07
C ASN A 65 -8.07 -6.10 -6.68
#